data_AF-A0A9X5HBP5-F1
#
_entry.id   AF-A0A9X5HBP5-F1
#
_cell.length_a   1.000
_cell.length_b   1.000
_cell.length_c   1.000
_cell.angle_alpha   90.00
_cell.angle_beta   90.00
_cell.angle_gamma   90.00
#
_symmetry.space_group_name_H-M   'P 1'
#
loop_
_entity.id
_entity.type
_entity.pdbx_description
1 polymer ?
#
loop_
_entity_poly.entity_id
_entity_poly.type
_entity_poly.pdbx_seq_one_letter_code
_entity_poly.pdbx_strand_id
1 'polypeptide(L)'
;MTVIRHPRPAPVRHRHWPLCRRCSGLALDLGSARTRAFVAGRGMVLDVPTVTFPGSGAVHPVQRGTIVDTPGTARMLERLLGHRLPRIGRPLVVVTSPVLGGPAYRAAARTAVEVLRPRAVLTVPGARAVAL
;
A
#
# COMPACT_ATOMS: atom_id res chain seq x y z
N MET A 1 -3.26 -6.37 -53.25
CA MET A 1 -3.77 -6.01 -51.92
C MET A 1 -2.67 -5.28 -51.16
N THR A 2 -2.80 -3.98 -50.94
CA THR A 2 -1.78 -3.16 -50.26
C THR A 2 -2.23 -2.91 -48.82
N VAL A 3 -1.47 -3.42 -47.85
CA VAL A 3 -1.79 -3.27 -46.41
C VAL A 3 -1.20 -1.97 -45.90
N ILE A 4 -2.05 -0.97 -45.63
CA ILE A 4 -1.64 0.26 -44.95
C ILE A 4 -1.40 -0.08 -43.47
N ARG A 5 -0.14 -0.09 -43.04
CA ARG A 5 0.20 -0.22 -41.62
C ARG A 5 0.08 1.15 -40.96
N HIS A 6 -0.96 1.35 -40.16
CA HIS A 6 -1.03 2.52 -39.30
C HIS A 6 0.06 2.45 -38.21
N PRO A 7 0.88 3.49 -38.05
CA PRO A 7 1.85 3.54 -36.96
C PRO A 7 1.10 3.56 -35.63
N ARG A 8 1.45 2.60 -34.75
CA ARG A 8 0.93 2.59 -33.38
C ARG A 8 1.43 3.86 -32.68
N PRO A 9 0.56 4.59 -31.96
CA PRO A 9 0.98 5.76 -31.20
C PRO A 9 2.05 5.34 -30.19
N ALA A 10 3.14 6.12 -30.14
CA ALA A 10 4.22 5.88 -29.20
C ALA A 10 3.67 5.88 -27.76
N PRO A 11 4.14 4.99 -26.87
CA PRO A 11 3.70 4.98 -25.49
C PRO A 11 4.03 6.34 -24.86
N VAL A 12 3.02 6.96 -24.24
CA VAL A 12 3.17 8.21 -23.50
C VAL A 12 4.27 8.02 -22.47
N ARG A 13 5.38 8.76 -22.59
CA ARG A 13 6.47 8.72 -21.60
C ARG A 13 5.92 9.15 -20.25
N HIS A 14 5.73 8.16 -19.37
CA HIS A 14 5.24 8.36 -18.02
C HIS A 14 6.29 9.18 -17.23
N ARG A 15 5.91 10.36 -16.74
CA ARG A 15 6.81 11.17 -15.89
C ARG A 15 6.86 10.57 -14.48
N HIS A 16 8.05 10.47 -13.88
CA HIS A 16 8.18 10.01 -12.50
C HIS A 16 7.69 11.09 -11.51
N TRP A 17 7.32 10.68 -10.30
CA TRP A 17 7.05 11.62 -9.21
C TRP A 17 8.28 12.51 -8.96
N PRO A 18 8.14 13.84 -8.77
CA PRO A 18 6.93 14.63 -8.48
C PRO A 18 6.19 15.16 -9.72
N LEU A 19 6.69 14.94 -10.93
CA LEU A 19 6.12 15.51 -12.17
C LEU A 19 4.82 14.82 -12.62
N CYS A 20 4.53 13.62 -12.11
CA CYS A 20 3.23 12.96 -12.32
C CYS A 20 2.40 12.93 -11.04
N ARG A 21 1.41 13.82 -10.95
CA ARG A 21 0.45 13.87 -9.84
C ARG A 21 -0.45 12.62 -9.74
N ARG A 22 -0.56 11.83 -10.82
CA ARG A 22 -1.30 10.56 -10.86
C ARG A 22 -0.48 9.36 -10.36
N CYS A 23 0.82 9.57 -10.12
CA CYS A 23 1.80 8.53 -9.87
C CYS A 23 2.23 8.48 -8.41
N SER A 24 1.29 8.73 -7.49
CA SER A 24 1.56 8.73 -6.06
C SER A 24 2.18 7.42 -5.59
N GLY A 25 3.10 7.51 -4.64
CA GLY A 25 3.67 6.39 -3.91
C GLY A 25 3.20 6.41 -2.47
N LEU A 26 2.91 5.23 -1.92
CA LEU A 26 2.54 5.01 -0.53
C LEU A 26 3.50 3.95 0.03
N ALA A 27 4.31 4.31 1.02
CA ALA A 27 5.03 3.34 1.84
C ALA A 27 4.17 3.05 3.08
N LEU A 28 3.99 1.77 3.40
CA LEU A 28 3.13 1.28 4.46
C LEU A 28 3.90 0.31 5.35
N ASP A 29 3.94 0.59 6.64
CA ASP A 29 4.47 -0.29 7.67
C ASP A 29 3.31 -0.86 8.50
N LEU A 30 3.08 -2.17 8.41
CA LEU A 30 2.02 -2.90 9.09
C LEU A 30 2.58 -3.70 10.27
N GLY A 31 2.92 -3.00 11.36
CA GLY A 31 3.37 -3.63 12.59
C GLY A 31 2.21 -4.09 13.47
N SER A 32 2.48 -5.04 14.38
CA SER A 32 1.47 -5.48 15.36
C SER A 32 1.07 -4.38 16.35
N ALA A 33 2.01 -3.50 16.72
CA ALA A 33 1.74 -2.41 17.64
C ALA A 33 1.29 -1.14 16.92
N ARG A 34 1.92 -0.81 15.78
CA ARG A 34 1.69 0.46 15.07
C ARG A 34 1.61 0.25 13.56
N THR A 35 0.73 1.03 12.94
CA THR A 35 0.59 1.15 11.50
C THR A 35 1.08 2.53 11.10
N ARG A 36 2.07 2.59 10.21
CA ARG A 36 2.64 3.86 9.72
C ARG A 36 2.49 3.96 8.21
N ALA A 37 2.25 5.17 7.71
CA ALA A 37 2.18 5.40 6.28
C ALA A 37 2.87 6.70 5.87
N PHE A 38 3.59 6.63 4.76
CA PHE A 38 4.29 7.74 4.14
C PHE A 38 3.78 7.92 2.72
N VAL A 39 3.50 9.16 2.34
CA VAL A 39 3.12 9.51 0.97
C VAL A 39 4.30 10.23 0.34
N ALA A 40 4.71 9.78 -0.84
CA ALA A 40 5.80 10.40 -1.60
C ALA A 40 5.54 11.91 -1.76
N GLY A 41 6.54 12.73 -1.40
CA GLY A 41 6.45 14.20 -1.42
C GLY A 41 5.58 14.85 -0.33
N ARG A 42 4.97 14.07 0.57
CA ARG A 42 4.26 14.58 1.77
C ARG A 42 4.87 14.10 3.09
N GLY A 43 5.76 13.12 3.05
CA GLY A 43 6.34 12.52 4.25
C GLY A 43 5.35 11.61 4.98
N MET A 44 5.52 11.46 6.29
CA MET A 44 4.66 10.63 7.13
C MET A 44 3.27 11.26 7.27
N VAL A 45 2.23 10.52 6.91
CA VAL A 45 0.83 10.99 6.99
C VAL A 45 -0.01 10.25 8.02
N LEU A 46 0.54 9.17 8.58
CA LEU A 46 -0.10 8.32 9.56
C LEU A 46 0.97 7.64 10.43
N ASP A 47 0.79 7.69 11.74
CA ASP A 47 1.44 6.80 12.70
C ASP A 47 0.47 6.56 13.87
N VAL A 48 -0.19 5.40 13.89
CA VAL A 48 -1.26 5.09 14.86
C VAL A 48 -1.16 3.65 15.37
N PRO A 49 -1.78 3.32 16.51
CA PRO A 49 -1.88 1.93 16.97
C PRO A 49 -2.55 1.01 15.92
N THR A 50 -2.05 -0.21 15.77
CA THR A 50 -2.66 -1.22 14.89
C THR A 50 -3.81 -1.91 15.62
N VAL A 51 -4.95 -1.24 15.63
CA VAL A 51 -6.16 -1.68 16.32
C VAL A 51 -7.41 -1.30 15.53
N THR A 52 -8.39 -2.19 15.52
CA THR A 52 -9.72 -1.97 14.98
C THR A 52 -10.77 -2.09 16.06
N PHE A 53 -11.95 -1.53 15.79
CA PHE A 53 -13.09 -1.51 16.71
C PHE A 53 -14.36 -1.87 15.92
N PRO A 54 -14.55 -3.13 15.51
CA PRO A 54 -15.73 -3.56 14.76
C PRO A 54 -16.99 -3.74 15.63
N GLY A 55 -16.91 -3.44 16.94
CA GLY A 55 -17.96 -3.65 17.93
C GLY A 55 -17.50 -3.15 19.31
N SER A 56 -17.86 -3.86 20.39
CA SER A 56 -17.59 -3.45 21.78
C SER A 56 -16.15 -3.68 22.28
N GLY A 57 -15.20 -4.04 21.41
CA GLY A 57 -13.84 -4.37 21.82
C GLY A 57 -12.78 -3.98 20.80
N ALA A 58 -11.57 -3.75 21.33
CA ALA A 58 -10.36 -3.59 20.54
C ALA A 58 -9.93 -4.93 19.93
N VAL A 59 -9.64 -4.94 18.64
CA VAL A 59 -9.11 -6.10 17.92
C VAL A 59 -7.78 -5.72 17.28
N HIS A 60 -6.79 -6.62 17.38
CA HIS A 60 -5.48 -6.44 16.77
C HIS A 60 -5.38 -7.30 15.52
N PRO A 61 -5.61 -6.73 14.31
CA PRO A 61 -5.68 -7.51 13.08
C PRO A 61 -4.30 -7.97 12.59
N VAL A 62 -3.22 -7.48 13.20
CA VAL A 62 -1.83 -7.90 12.95
C VAL A 62 -1.19 -8.32 14.27
N GLN A 63 -0.68 -9.55 14.34
CA GLN A 63 -0.14 -10.14 15.57
C GLN A 63 1.15 -10.90 15.28
N ARG A 64 2.22 -10.62 16.03
CA ARG A 64 3.54 -11.26 15.89
C ARG A 64 4.05 -11.29 14.43
N GLY A 65 3.84 -10.20 13.69
CA GLY A 65 4.23 -10.10 12.27
C GLY A 65 3.31 -10.85 11.29
N THR A 66 2.13 -11.29 11.72
CA THR A 66 1.15 -11.97 10.86
C THR A 66 -0.13 -11.15 10.78
N ILE A 67 -0.68 -10.98 9.57
CA ILE A 67 -2.02 -10.43 9.38
C ILE A 67 -3.02 -11.57 9.69
N VAL A 68 -3.66 -11.48 10.86
CA VAL A 68 -4.60 -12.52 11.35
C VAL A 68 -6.06 -12.21 10.98
N ASP A 69 -6.35 -10.95 10.61
CA ASP A 69 -7.66 -10.51 10.11
C ASP A 69 -7.47 -9.60 8.89
N THR A 70 -7.41 -10.20 7.70
CA THR A 70 -7.24 -9.47 6.43
C THR A 70 -8.41 -8.53 6.14
N PRO A 71 -9.70 -8.94 6.26
CA PRO A 71 -10.82 -8.02 6.07
C PRO A 71 -10.82 -6.84 7.06
N GLY A 72 -10.51 -7.08 8.34
CA GLY A 72 -10.37 -6.02 9.33
C GLY A 72 -9.22 -5.08 9.03
N THR A 73 -8.09 -5.62 8.57
CA THR A 73 -6.96 -4.81 8.09
C THR A 73 -7.37 -3.93 6.91
N ALA A 74 -8.13 -4.46 5.94
CA ALA A 74 -8.62 -3.68 4.81
C ALA A 74 -9.52 -2.52 5.26
N ARG A 75 -10.54 -2.79 6.08
CA ARG A 75 -11.43 -1.74 6.63
C ARG A 75 -10.65 -0.68 7.42
N MET A 76 -9.66 -1.11 8.20
CA MET A 76 -8.76 -0.22 8.92
C MET A 76 -8.00 0.70 7.97
N LEU A 77 -7.40 0.14 6.92
CA LEU A 77 -6.64 0.90 5.94
C LEU A 77 -7.50 1.85 5.13
N GLU A 78 -8.70 1.46 4.72
CA GLU A 78 -9.65 2.33 4.04
C GLU A 78 -10.00 3.54 4.91
N ARG A 79 -10.36 3.29 6.17
CA ARG A 79 -10.69 4.35 7.13
C ARG A 79 -9.48 5.25 7.41
N LEU A 80 -8.27 4.70 7.52
CA LEU A 80 -7.09 5.50 7.85
C LEU A 80 -6.50 6.21 6.63
N LEU A 81 -6.61 5.68 5.42
CA LEU A 81 -5.85 6.21 4.28
C LEU A 81 -6.73 6.69 3.13
N GLY A 82 -7.99 6.27 3.03
CA GLY A 82 -8.88 6.61 1.92
C GLY A 82 -9.01 8.11 1.67
N HIS A 83 -9.11 8.90 2.74
CA HIS A 83 -9.18 10.37 2.66
C HIS A 83 -7.80 11.06 2.73
N ARG A 84 -6.71 10.32 2.97
CA ARG A 84 -5.34 10.87 2.99
C ARG A 84 -4.65 10.75 1.63
N LEU A 85 -5.14 9.86 0.75
CA LEU A 85 -4.58 9.64 -0.58
C LEU A 85 -5.19 10.60 -1.62
N PRO A 86 -4.45 10.93 -2.70
CA PRO A 86 -5.00 11.72 -3.80
C PRO A 86 -6.26 11.05 -4.37
N ARG A 87 -7.32 11.85 -4.58
CA ARG A 87 -8.58 11.37 -5.16
C ARG A 87 -8.44 10.89 -6.61
N ILE A 88 -7.40 11.36 -7.30
CA ILE A 88 -7.14 11.04 -8.71
C ILE A 88 -5.86 10.20 -8.79
N GLY A 89 -5.98 9.04 -9.43
CA GLY A 89 -4.89 8.10 -9.65
C GLY A 89 -4.95 6.88 -8.73
N ARG A 90 -4.01 5.97 -8.95
CA ARG A 90 -3.87 4.71 -8.18
C ARG A 90 -2.45 4.65 -7.63
N PRO A 91 -2.25 4.59 -6.31
CA PRO A 91 -0.91 4.63 -5.73
C PRO A 91 -0.11 3.36 -6.07
N LEU A 92 1.20 3.49 -6.21
CA LEU A 92 2.10 2.35 -6.01
C LEU A 92 2.24 2.17 -4.50
N VAL A 93 1.92 0.99 -3.99
CA VAL A 93 2.00 0.71 -2.55
C VAL A 93 3.21 -0.18 -2.29
N VAL A 94 4.09 0.26 -1.40
CA VAL A 94 5.23 -0.51 -0.91
C VAL A 94 4.95 -0.88 0.54
N VAL A 95 4.84 -2.16 0.84
CA VAL A 95 4.52 -2.67 2.18
C VAL A 95 5.77 -3.28 2.82
N THR A 96 6.05 -2.97 4.07
CA THR A 96 7.08 -3.69 4.82
C THR A 96 6.62 -5.13 5.07
N SER A 97 7.53 -6.09 4.90
CA SER A 97 7.30 -7.48 5.29
C SER A 97 8.18 -7.85 6.49
N PRO A 98 7.64 -8.54 7.51
CA PRO A 98 8.46 -9.06 8.61
C PRO A 98 9.53 -10.00 8.06
N VAL A 99 10.65 -10.12 8.77
CA VAL A 99 11.81 -10.96 8.34
C VAL A 99 11.38 -12.41 8.13
N LEU A 100 10.55 -12.93 9.04
CA LEU A 100 9.95 -14.26 8.96
C LEU A 100 8.60 -14.28 8.22
N GLY A 101 8.23 -13.16 7.60
CA GLY A 101 7.01 -12.99 6.82
C GLY A 101 7.10 -13.77 5.51
N GLY A 102 6.59 -15.00 5.53
CA GLY A 102 6.53 -15.85 4.34
C GLY A 102 5.54 -15.36 3.26
N PRO A 103 5.34 -16.16 2.20
CA PRO A 103 4.37 -15.85 1.14
C PRO A 103 2.95 -15.55 1.65
N ALA A 104 2.54 -16.17 2.76
CA ALA A 104 1.23 -15.94 3.38
C ALA A 104 1.04 -14.49 3.83
N TYR A 105 2.04 -13.89 4.49
CA TYR A 105 1.98 -12.48 4.87
C TYR A 105 1.88 -11.60 3.64
N ARG A 106 2.68 -11.85 2.60
CA ARG A 106 2.66 -11.05 1.36
C ARG A 106 1.31 -11.13 0.67
N ALA A 107 0.69 -12.31 0.61
CA ALA A 107 -0.64 -12.51 0.05
C ALA A 107 -1.71 -11.74 0.85
N ALA A 108 -1.71 -11.89 2.18
CA ALA A 108 -2.65 -11.20 3.05
C ALA A 108 -2.49 -9.66 2.97
N ALA A 109 -1.25 -9.17 2.99
CA ALA A 109 -0.95 -7.75 2.87
C ALA A 109 -1.43 -7.21 1.51
N ARG A 110 -1.16 -7.94 0.42
CA ARG A 110 -1.63 -7.57 -0.92
C ARG A 110 -3.15 -7.48 -0.96
N THR A 111 -3.86 -8.48 -0.44
CA THR A 111 -5.33 -8.47 -0.37
C THR A 111 -5.85 -7.30 0.47
N ALA A 112 -5.26 -7.03 1.64
CA ALA A 112 -5.71 -5.96 2.51
C ALA A 112 -5.57 -4.57 1.86
N VAL A 113 -4.49 -4.32 1.11
CA VAL A 113 -4.26 -3.00 0.49
C VAL A 113 -5.09 -2.77 -0.77
N GLU A 114 -5.75 -3.79 -1.34
CA GLU A 114 -6.59 -3.62 -2.54
C GLU A 114 -7.71 -2.60 -2.34
N VAL A 115 -8.17 -2.38 -1.10
CA VAL A 115 -9.17 -1.35 -0.77
C VAL A 115 -8.70 0.07 -1.15
N LEU A 116 -7.39 0.30 -1.19
CA LEU A 116 -6.77 1.57 -1.61
C LEU A 116 -6.62 1.67 -3.14
N ARG A 117 -7.09 0.64 -3.87
CA ARG A 117 -7.04 0.51 -5.34
C ARG A 117 -5.63 0.73 -5.91
N PRO A 118 -4.59 0.09 -5.36
CA PRO A 118 -3.21 0.32 -5.77
C PRO A 118 -3.00 -0.08 -7.24
N ARG A 119 -2.13 0.61 -7.98
CA ARG A 119 -1.76 0.18 -9.35
C ARG A 119 -0.83 -1.03 -9.34
N ALA A 120 -0.03 -1.14 -8.29
CA ALA A 120 0.84 -2.26 -7.99
C ALA A 120 1.18 -2.26 -6.50
N VAL A 121 1.54 -3.45 -5.99
CA VAL A 121 1.96 -3.66 -4.60
C VAL A 121 3.32 -4.31 -4.62
N LEU A 122 4.28 -3.70 -3.92
CA LEU A 122 5.63 -4.23 -3.73
C LEU A 122 5.83 -4.51 -2.24
N THR A 123 6.70 -5.46 -1.92
CA THR A 123 7.08 -5.77 -0.54
C THR A 123 8.57 -5.55 -0.34
N VAL A 124 8.95 -4.92 0.77
CA VAL A 124 10.35 -4.75 1.16
C VAL A 124 10.55 -5.34 2.56
N PRO A 125 11.60 -6.14 2.81
CA PRO A 125 11.88 -6.62 4.16
C PRO A 125 12.03 -5.46 5.16
N GLY A 126 11.36 -5.55 6.31
CA GLY A 126 11.33 -4.48 7.31
C GLY A 126 12.74 -4.08 7.80
N ALA A 127 13.61 -5.07 8.04
CA ALA A 127 15.01 -4.81 8.40
C ALA A 127 15.75 -3.97 7.34
N ARG A 128 15.47 -4.22 6.05
CA ARG A 128 16.03 -3.43 4.95
C ARG A 128 15.42 -2.03 4.89
N ALA A 129 14.11 -1.91 5.13
CA ALA A 129 13.42 -0.62 5.12
C ALA A 129 13.90 0.33 6.23
N VAL A 130 14.36 -0.19 7.36
CA VAL A 130 14.93 0.61 8.46
C VAL A 130 16.38 1.04 8.19
N ALA A 131 17.10 0.29 7.37
CA ALA A 131 18.51 0.56 7.06
C ALA A 131 18.72 1.50 5.86
N LEU A 132 17.64 1.98 5.23
CA LEU A 132 17.62 2.88 4.06
C LEU A 132 17.06 4.24 4.45
#